data_AF-A0AAV5W1R6-F1
#
_entry.id   AF-A0AAV5W1R6-F1
#
_cell.length_a   1.000
_cell.length_b   1.000
_cell.length_c   1.000
_cell.angle_alpha   90.00
_cell.angle_beta   90.00
_cell.angle_gamma   90.00
#
_symmetry.space_group_name_H-M   'P 1'
#
loop_
_entity.id
_entity.type
_entity.pdbx_description
1 polymer ?
#
loop_
_entity_poly.entity_id
_entity_poly.type
_entity_poly.pdbx_seq_one_letter_code
_entity_poly.pdbx_strand_id
1 'polypeptide(L)'
;TLEFGEVALTERDFWTRQASDGTMFYVTIFHGNDSSIYVLYKGDKVTAINSWDGEISGSECFGNTLYFKTGNNKIHTATFHPPSEIQIKFIRDLEKKETCDIDMLMRRTINYKEVIYRACDDPTKGIIVDVTEEKLRGTVNDVLAIHR
;
A
#
# COMPACT_ATOMS: atom_id res chain seq x y z
N THR A 1 -21.46 23.58 22.89
CA THR A 1 -21.33 22.12 23.12
C THR A 1 -21.02 21.50 21.79
N LEU A 2 -19.81 20.95 21.61
CA LEU A 2 -19.46 20.22 20.38
C LEU A 2 -20.07 18.83 20.51
N GLU A 3 -21.13 18.57 19.75
CA GLU A 3 -21.70 17.24 19.62
C GLU A 3 -20.84 16.44 18.64
N PHE A 4 -20.07 15.49 19.16
CA PHE A 4 -19.45 14.47 18.33
C PHE A 4 -20.52 13.42 18.05
N GLY A 5 -21.00 13.39 16.81
CA GLY A 5 -21.92 12.36 16.34
C GLY A 5 -21.26 10.98 16.45
N GLU A 6 -21.87 10.09 17.20
CA GLU A 6 -21.45 8.71 17.37
C GLU A 6 -21.66 7.96 16.06
N VAL A 7 -20.58 7.74 15.29
CA VAL A 7 -20.64 6.91 14.09
C VAL A 7 -20.51 5.45 14.54
N ALA A 8 -21.63 4.73 14.51
CA ALA A 8 -21.64 3.28 14.73
C ALA A 8 -20.82 2.60 13.62
N LEU A 9 -19.56 2.28 13.93
CA LEU A 9 -18.72 1.40 13.13
C LEU A 9 -19.26 -0.02 13.33
N THR A 10 -20.20 -0.42 12.48
CA THR A 10 -20.49 -1.85 12.28
C THR A 10 -19.17 -2.54 11.94
N GLU A 11 -18.93 -3.73 12.52
CA GLU A 11 -17.69 -4.52 12.39
C GLU A 11 -17.24 -4.61 10.93
N ARG A 12 -16.39 -3.67 10.52
CA ARG A 12 -15.88 -3.53 9.16
C ARG A 12 -14.37 -3.52 9.30
N ASP A 13 -13.72 -4.42 8.58
CA ASP A 13 -12.28 -4.38 8.48
C ASP A 13 -11.89 -3.12 7.73
N PHE A 14 -11.32 -2.18 8.46
CA PHE A 14 -10.67 -1.02 7.88
C PHE A 14 -9.23 -0.97 8.35
N TRP A 15 -8.37 -0.54 7.43
CA TRP A 15 -6.98 -0.26 7.71
C TRP A 15 -6.79 1.24 7.78
N THR A 16 -6.00 1.69 8.75
CA THR A 16 -5.53 3.07 8.84
C THR A 16 -4.06 3.13 8.45
N ARG A 17 -3.70 4.12 7.64
CA ARG A 17 -2.32 4.36 7.22
C ARG A 17 -2.02 5.85 7.28
N GLN A 18 -0.86 6.20 7.82
CA GLN A 18 -0.43 7.59 7.95
C GLN A 18 0.69 7.87 6.97
N ALA A 19 0.50 8.89 6.14
CA ALA A 19 1.53 9.44 5.27
C ALA A 19 2.52 10.33 6.05
N SER A 20 3.68 10.63 5.44
CA SER A 20 4.73 11.43 6.08
C SER A 20 4.33 12.89 6.35
N ASP A 21 3.36 13.43 5.63
CA ASP A 21 2.78 14.76 5.88
C ASP A 21 1.69 14.75 6.97
N GLY A 22 1.43 13.60 7.59
CA GLY A 22 0.41 13.42 8.61
C GLY A 22 -0.97 13.09 8.06
N THR A 23 -1.16 13.01 6.74
CA THR A 23 -2.43 12.61 6.13
C THR A 23 -2.81 11.20 6.58
N MET A 24 -4.00 11.06 7.14
CA MET A 24 -4.57 9.77 7.55
C MET A 24 -5.45 9.22 6.44
N PHE A 25 -5.03 8.12 5.83
CA PHE A 25 -5.84 7.32 4.93
C PHE A 25 -6.59 6.24 5.70
N TYR A 26 -7.86 6.10 5.38
CA TYR A 26 -8.73 5.04 5.87
C TYR A 26 -9.13 4.18 4.68
N VAL A 27 -8.79 2.90 4.73
CA VAL A 27 -9.00 1.94 3.66
C VAL A 27 -10.04 0.94 4.12
N THR A 28 -11.22 0.94 3.49
CA THR A 28 -12.29 0.01 3.84
C THR A 28 -12.28 -1.16 2.87
N ILE A 29 -12.28 -2.37 3.42
CA ILE A 29 -12.30 -3.60 2.64
C ILE A 29 -13.71 -4.15 2.74
N PHE A 30 -14.41 -4.13 1.62
CA PHE A 30 -15.71 -4.78 1.51
C PHE A 30 -15.54 -6.00 0.62
N HIS A 31 -16.22 -7.08 0.97
CA HIS A 31 -16.42 -8.19 0.03
C HIS A 31 -17.24 -7.67 -1.15
N GLY A 32 -16.70 -7.79 -2.37
CA GLY A 32 -17.23 -7.17 -3.58
C GLY A 32 -16.54 -5.86 -3.96
N ASN A 33 -16.95 -5.30 -5.11
CA ASN A 33 -16.39 -4.07 -5.69
C ASN A 33 -16.78 -2.79 -4.93
N ASP A 34 -16.85 -2.82 -3.59
CA ASP A 34 -17.29 -1.69 -2.77
C ASP A 34 -16.17 -1.10 -1.91
N SER A 35 -14.92 -1.51 -2.14
CA SER A 35 -13.74 -0.98 -1.45
C SER A 35 -13.65 0.55 -1.61
N SER A 36 -13.25 1.26 -0.56
CA SER A 36 -13.10 2.71 -0.59
C SER A 36 -11.84 3.17 0.14
N ILE A 37 -11.30 4.29 -0.29
CA ILE A 37 -10.20 4.99 0.38
C ILE A 37 -10.72 6.38 0.71
N TYR A 38 -10.59 6.82 1.96
CA TYR A 38 -10.98 8.17 2.34
C TYR A 38 -9.96 8.83 3.28
N VAL A 39 -10.03 10.15 3.31
CA VAL A 39 -9.25 11.03 4.20
C VAL A 39 -10.23 11.95 4.92
N LEU A 40 -9.96 12.27 6.18
CA LEU A 40 -10.66 13.31 6.92
C LEU A 40 -9.84 14.60 6.86
N TYR A 41 -10.39 15.65 6.29
CA TYR A 41 -9.74 16.95 6.14
C TYR A 41 -10.62 18.06 6.67
N LYS A 42 -10.18 18.73 7.74
CA LYS A 42 -10.92 19.82 8.42
C LYS A 42 -12.37 19.49 8.79
N GLY A 43 -12.65 18.22 9.09
CA GLY A 43 -13.99 17.72 9.44
C GLY A 43 -14.76 17.15 8.25
N ASP A 44 -14.32 17.38 7.02
CA ASP A 44 -14.93 16.84 5.81
C ASP A 44 -14.32 15.50 5.43
N LYS A 45 -15.14 14.59 4.89
CA LYS A 45 -14.72 13.29 4.38
C LYS A 45 -14.53 13.37 2.86
N VAL A 46 -13.29 13.20 2.41
CA VAL A 46 -12.96 13.07 0.98
C VAL A 46 -12.79 11.60 0.67
N THR A 47 -13.53 11.07 -0.32
CA THR A 47 -13.57 9.62 -0.60
C THR A 47 -13.28 9.34 -2.07
N ALA A 48 -12.42 8.36 -2.34
CA ALA A 48 -12.28 7.70 -3.63
C ALA A 48 -12.93 6.31 -3.56
N ILE A 49 -13.78 6.00 -4.54
CA ILE A 49 -14.53 4.74 -4.64
C ILE A 49 -14.34 4.21 -6.05
N ASN A 50 -14.14 2.91 -6.20
CA ASN A 50 -14.21 2.17 -7.48
C ASN A 50 -13.39 2.77 -8.62
N SER A 51 -12.28 3.44 -8.28
CA SER A 51 -11.33 4.02 -9.24
C SER A 51 -10.16 3.06 -9.55
N TRP A 52 -10.32 1.79 -9.15
CA TRP A 52 -9.40 0.68 -9.36
C TRP A 52 -10.22 -0.60 -9.56
N ASP A 53 -9.54 -1.65 -10.02
CA ASP A 53 -10.15 -2.94 -10.30
C ASP A 53 -9.69 -4.02 -9.30
N GLY A 54 -10.67 -4.75 -8.74
CA GLY A 54 -10.48 -5.76 -7.69
C GLY A 54 -10.47 -5.21 -6.27
N GLU A 55 -10.68 -6.12 -5.31
CA GLU A 55 -10.66 -5.81 -3.86
C GLU A 55 -9.27 -5.42 -3.39
N ILE A 56 -9.17 -4.49 -2.43
CA ILE A 56 -7.87 -4.13 -1.85
C ILE A 56 -7.37 -5.27 -0.94
N SER A 57 -6.19 -5.81 -1.22
CA SER A 57 -5.59 -6.94 -0.48
C SER A 57 -4.35 -6.56 0.32
N GLY A 58 -3.95 -5.29 0.29
CA GLY A 58 -2.90 -4.72 1.14
C GLY A 58 -2.67 -3.25 0.82
N SER A 59 -2.27 -2.47 1.81
CA SER A 59 -2.00 -1.05 1.66
C SER A 59 -0.91 -0.59 2.63
N GLU A 60 -0.08 0.35 2.20
CA GLU A 60 0.95 0.98 3.04
C GLU A 60 1.27 2.39 2.55
N CYS A 61 1.68 3.28 3.44
CA CYS A 61 2.10 4.63 3.06
C CYS A 61 3.62 4.69 2.85
N PHE A 62 4.04 5.34 1.76
CA PHE A 62 5.42 5.73 1.55
C PHE A 62 5.46 7.18 1.08
N GLY A 63 6.14 8.05 1.83
CA GLY A 63 6.04 9.49 1.63
C GLY A 63 4.60 10.00 1.84
N ASN A 64 4.14 10.85 0.93
CA ASN A 64 2.79 11.43 0.96
C ASN A 64 1.75 10.61 0.16
N THR A 65 2.05 9.35 -0.13
CA THR A 65 1.25 8.51 -1.02
C THR A 65 0.91 7.20 -0.33
N LEU A 66 -0.37 6.83 -0.39
CA LEU A 66 -0.82 5.48 -0.07
C LEU A 66 -0.61 4.59 -1.28
N TYR A 67 0.15 3.53 -1.11
CA TYR A 67 0.28 2.45 -2.08
C TYR A 67 -0.68 1.33 -1.69
N PHE A 68 -1.28 0.68 -2.68
CA PHE A 68 -2.14 -0.46 -2.41
C PHE A 68 -2.15 -1.45 -3.57
N LYS A 69 -2.34 -2.73 -3.22
CA LYS A 69 -2.48 -3.83 -4.16
C LYS A 69 -3.92 -4.33 -4.20
N THR A 70 -4.36 -4.76 -5.37
CA THR A 70 -5.70 -5.35 -5.53
C THR A 70 -5.64 -6.86 -5.75
N GLY A 71 -6.75 -7.55 -5.52
CA GLY A 71 -6.92 -8.97 -5.79
C GLY A 71 -6.69 -9.35 -7.26
N ASN A 72 -6.77 -8.37 -8.18
CA ASN A 72 -6.48 -8.55 -9.60
C ASN A 72 -4.99 -8.38 -9.93
N ASN A 73 -4.11 -8.49 -8.94
CA ASN A 73 -2.66 -8.38 -9.10
C ASN A 73 -2.25 -7.05 -9.73
N LYS A 74 -2.84 -5.92 -9.29
CA LYS A 74 -2.47 -4.58 -9.73
C LYS A 74 -1.96 -3.75 -8.56
N ILE A 75 -1.02 -2.86 -8.83
CA ILE A 75 -0.51 -1.88 -7.89
C ILE A 75 -1.04 -0.51 -8.28
N HIS A 76 -1.60 0.17 -7.30
CA HIS A 76 -2.14 1.51 -7.41
C HIS A 76 -1.54 2.42 -6.35
N THR A 77 -1.72 3.73 -6.55
CA THR A 77 -1.43 4.76 -5.56
C THR A 77 -2.66 5.62 -5.34
N ALA A 78 -2.81 6.15 -4.13
CA ALA A 78 -3.74 7.20 -3.77
C ALA A 78 -2.95 8.37 -3.19
N THR A 79 -3.11 9.55 -3.79
CA THR A 79 -2.51 10.79 -3.30
C THR A 79 -3.63 11.76 -2.97
N PHE A 80 -3.60 12.31 -1.76
CA PHE A 80 -4.57 13.31 -1.35
C PHE A 80 -4.10 14.71 -1.80
N HIS A 81 -4.93 15.37 -2.61
CA HIS A 81 -4.76 16.75 -3.02
C HIS A 81 -5.80 17.59 -2.27
N PRO A 82 -5.45 18.14 -1.09
CA PRO A 82 -6.38 18.95 -0.33
C PRO A 82 -6.83 20.17 -1.16
N PRO A 83 -8.10 20.59 -0.99
CA PRO A 83 -9.01 20.14 0.06
C PRO A 83 -9.90 18.95 -0.33
N SER A 84 -9.96 18.54 -1.60
CA SER A 84 -11.17 17.88 -2.12
C SER A 84 -10.96 16.62 -2.95
N GLU A 85 -9.73 16.21 -3.24
CA GLU A 85 -9.50 15.10 -4.16
C GLU A 85 -8.55 14.05 -3.60
N ILE A 86 -8.91 12.77 -3.75
CA ILE A 86 -7.97 11.66 -3.67
C ILE A 86 -7.76 11.15 -5.09
N GLN A 87 -6.57 11.39 -5.64
CA GLN A 87 -6.22 10.94 -6.98
C GLN A 87 -5.71 9.50 -6.92
N ILE A 88 -6.41 8.60 -7.62
CA ILE A 88 -5.98 7.22 -7.80
C ILE A 88 -5.20 7.08 -9.10
N LYS A 89 -4.03 6.46 -9.05
CA LYS A 89 -3.21 6.17 -10.23
C LYS A 89 -2.77 4.72 -10.25
N PHE A 90 -3.06 4.03 -11.36
CA PHE A 90 -2.46 2.73 -11.66
C PHE A 90 -0.96 2.89 -11.91
N ILE A 91 -0.18 2.01 -11.30
CA ILE A 91 1.27 2.01 -11.41
C ILE A 91 1.71 0.92 -12.38
N ARG A 92 1.40 -0.34 -12.06
CA ARG A 92 1.78 -1.52 -12.85
C ARG A 92 1.00 -2.75 -12.40
N ASP A 93 1.05 -3.79 -13.23
CA ASP A 93 0.66 -5.13 -12.83
C ASP A 93 1.73 -5.74 -11.92
N LEU A 94 1.28 -6.58 -10.98
CA LEU A 94 2.12 -7.42 -10.15
C LEU A 94 2.57 -8.63 -10.99
N GLU A 95 3.87 -8.78 -11.15
CA GLU A 95 4.49 -9.89 -11.84
C GLU A 95 4.39 -11.19 -11.03
N LYS A 96 4.44 -12.31 -11.76
CA LYS A 96 4.46 -13.64 -11.14
C LYS A 96 5.66 -13.78 -10.21
N LYS A 97 5.41 -14.35 -9.03
CA LYS A 97 6.41 -14.61 -7.97
C LYS A 97 6.97 -13.35 -7.31
N GLU A 98 6.30 -12.20 -7.44
CA GLU A 98 6.55 -11.08 -6.53
C GLU A 98 5.95 -11.36 -5.15
N THR A 99 6.71 -11.04 -4.11
CA THR A 99 6.22 -10.96 -2.74
C THR A 99 6.26 -9.50 -2.32
N CYS A 100 5.18 -9.03 -1.70
CA CYS A 100 5.12 -7.71 -1.09
C CYS A 100 5.49 -7.86 0.39
N ASP A 101 6.57 -7.22 0.80
CA ASP A 101 6.97 -7.08 2.19
C ASP A 101 6.43 -5.75 2.75
N ILE A 102 6.94 -5.32 3.91
CA ILE A 102 6.55 -4.07 4.59
C ILE A 102 6.92 -2.86 3.72
N ASP A 103 6.22 -1.73 3.90
CA ASP A 103 6.46 -0.46 3.20
C ASP A 103 6.38 -0.56 1.67
N MET A 104 5.65 -1.56 1.16
CA MET A 104 5.50 -1.81 -0.28
C MET A 104 6.84 -2.03 -0.97
N LEU A 105 7.80 -2.58 -0.23
CA LEU A 105 8.96 -3.24 -0.79
C LEU A 105 8.54 -4.54 -1.44
N MET A 106 8.99 -4.73 -2.66
CA MET A 106 8.72 -5.87 -3.49
C MET A 106 9.99 -6.68 -3.60
N ARG A 107 9.87 -7.99 -3.46
CA ARG A 107 10.96 -8.91 -3.73
C ARG A 107 10.56 -9.97 -4.73
N ARG A 108 11.53 -10.41 -5.51
CA ARG A 108 11.35 -11.45 -6.54
C ARG A 108 12.61 -12.28 -6.70
N THR A 109 12.45 -13.59 -6.86
CA THR A 109 13.57 -14.47 -7.18
C THR A 109 13.72 -14.64 -8.69
N ILE A 110 14.88 -14.25 -9.24
CA ILE A 110 15.25 -14.38 -10.65
C ILE A 110 16.61 -15.10 -10.73
N ASN A 111 16.68 -16.24 -11.44
CA ASN A 111 17.92 -17.02 -11.59
C ASN A 111 18.64 -17.29 -10.25
N TYR A 112 17.88 -17.71 -9.23
CA TYR A 112 18.34 -17.97 -7.86
C TYR A 112 18.88 -16.76 -7.08
N LYS A 113 18.69 -15.54 -7.59
CA LYS A 113 19.01 -14.30 -6.89
C LYS A 113 17.73 -13.60 -6.45
N GLU A 114 17.74 -13.02 -5.26
CA GLU A 114 16.65 -12.16 -4.81
C GLU A 114 16.88 -10.75 -5.34
N VAL A 115 15.83 -10.13 -5.86
CA VAL A 115 15.83 -8.76 -6.37
C VAL A 115 14.79 -8.00 -5.58
N ILE A 116 15.20 -6.90 -4.93
CA ILE A 116 14.34 -6.04 -4.11
C ILE A 116 14.18 -4.67 -4.77
N TYR A 117 12.96 -4.13 -4.78
CA TYR A 117 12.63 -2.83 -5.36
C TYR A 117 11.35 -2.29 -4.73
N ARG A 118 11.03 -1.01 -4.96
CA ARG A 118 9.76 -0.44 -4.46
C ARG A 118 8.61 -0.80 -5.39
N ALA A 119 7.38 -0.78 -4.89
CA ALA A 119 6.18 -1.01 -5.68
C ALA A 119 6.05 -0.10 -6.92
N CYS A 120 6.58 1.13 -6.87
CA CYS A 120 6.62 2.07 -8.00
C CYS A 120 7.80 1.92 -8.96
N ASP A 121 8.84 1.19 -8.57
CA ASP A 121 10.01 1.03 -9.41
C ASP A 121 9.75 -0.04 -10.49
N ASP A 122 10.53 0.04 -11.57
CA ASP A 122 10.60 -0.99 -12.58
C ASP A 122 11.26 -2.26 -11.97
N PRO A 123 10.60 -3.42 -11.95
CA PRO A 123 11.13 -4.66 -11.41
C PRO A 123 12.49 -5.08 -11.98
N THR A 124 12.80 -4.66 -13.22
CA THR A 124 14.08 -4.98 -13.88
C THR A 124 15.26 -4.18 -13.34
N LYS A 125 15.00 -3.12 -12.56
CA LYS A 125 16.00 -2.21 -12.01
C LYS A 125 16.22 -2.40 -10.50
N GLY A 126 15.65 -3.46 -9.94
CA GLY A 126 15.80 -3.74 -8.51
C GLY A 126 17.22 -4.07 -8.09
N ILE A 127 17.46 -3.95 -6.79
CA ILE A 127 18.73 -4.25 -6.15
C ILE A 127 18.86 -5.75 -5.98
N ILE A 128 19.91 -6.33 -6.54
CA ILE A 128 20.22 -7.75 -6.38
C ILE A 128 20.79 -7.96 -4.98
N VAL A 129 20.17 -8.87 -4.24
CA VAL A 129 20.64 -9.35 -2.93
C VAL A 129 21.16 -10.77 -3.11
N ASP A 130 22.48 -10.95 -3.00
CA ASP A 130 23.08 -12.28 -2.96
C ASP A 130 22.76 -12.90 -1.58
N VAL A 131 21.75 -13.76 -1.55
CA VAL A 131 21.41 -14.53 -0.36
C VAL A 131 22.29 -15.78 -0.36
N THR A 132 23.33 -15.80 0.47
CA THR A 132 24.12 -17.03 0.69
C THR A 132 23.25 -18.09 1.38
N GLU A 133 23.48 -19.39 1.12
CA GLU A 133 22.70 -20.49 1.73
C GLU A 133 22.67 -20.44 3.27
N GLU A 134 23.67 -19.83 3.88
CA GLU A 134 23.78 -19.62 5.33
C GLU A 134 22.74 -18.60 5.87
N LYS A 135 22.34 -17.60 5.07
CA LYS A 135 21.33 -16.60 5.43
C LYS A 135 19.90 -17.09 5.30
N LEU A 136 19.63 -18.12 4.49
CA LEU A 136 18.30 -18.75 4.37
C LEU A 136 17.87 -19.49 5.65
N ARG A 137 18.81 -19.78 6.56
CA ARG A 137 18.54 -20.43 7.86
C ARG A 137 18.25 -19.44 8.99
N GLY A 138 18.47 -18.14 8.79
CA GLY A 138 18.15 -17.08 9.74
C GLY A 138 16.80 -16.45 9.42
N THR A 139 15.95 -16.24 10.42
CA THR A 139 14.68 -15.52 10.27
C THR A 139 14.91 -14.14 9.63
N VAL A 140 14.16 -13.85 8.56
CA VAL A 140 14.24 -12.68 7.68
C VAL A 140 13.79 -11.40 8.41
N ASN A 141 14.58 -10.92 9.38
CA ASN A 141 14.36 -9.62 10.05
C ASN A 141 15.53 -8.64 9.87
N ASP A 142 16.66 -9.05 9.29
CA ASP A 142 17.90 -8.26 9.29
C ASP A 142 18.19 -7.46 8.01
N VAL A 143 17.27 -7.41 7.04
CA VAL A 143 17.45 -6.60 5.81
C VAL A 143 16.58 -5.33 5.86
N LEU A 144 16.68 -4.58 6.97
CA LEU A 144 16.09 -3.25 7.14
C LEU A 144 17.18 -2.21 7.35
N ALA A 145 18.08 -2.07 6.37
CA ALA A 145 19.02 -0.96 6.33
C ALA A 145 19.53 -0.73 4.90
N ILE A 146 18.70 -0.17 4.02
CA ILE A 146 19.22 0.47 2.81
C ILE A 146 18.68 1.89 2.75
N HIS A 147 19.55 2.78 3.23
CA HIS A 147 19.70 4.22 3.01
C HIS A 147 18.47 5.16 3.09
N ARG A 148 18.45 5.93 4.19
CA ARG A 148 17.92 7.32 4.20
C ARG A 148 18.78 8.22 3.32
#